data_AF-A0A6B0V460-F1
#
_entry.id   AF-A0A6B0V460-F1
#
_cell.length_a   1.000
_cell.length_b   1.000
_cell.length_c   1.000
_cell.angle_alpha   90.00
_cell.angle_beta   90.00
_cell.angle_gamma   90.00
#
_symmetry.space_group_name_H-M   'P 1'
#
loop_
_entity.id
_entity.type
_entity.pdbx_description
1 polymer ?
#
loop_
_entity_poly.entity_id
_entity_poly.type
_entity_poly.pdbx_seq_one_letter_code
_entity_poly.pdbx_strand_id
1 'polypeptide(L)'
;MLSVSLLALCLLILGGISEENEGTTSSTEARLAETRPTPSSSGPSFNYSETNPALQKYQDAWKFVTSNQSFLMKYRNFNTNPAGANTTSCVNATMIYKNETTHYVLHNVTYLNMTSNMTSAFNKSYIVLSSKNYTIRNVLNGTVAGTNRSELYPFAFADENCAVIRKHNGSNDTFHACELWVYASSMNKDLSCCDFVFDLLCTRGYKQITYDPELCKPKRT
;
A
#
# COMPACT_ATOMS: atom_id res chain seq x y z
N MET A 1 22.58 -12.69 17.51
CA MET A 1 22.03 -11.43 18.07
C MET A 1 22.11 -10.34 17.01
N LEU A 2 21.14 -10.29 16.10
CA LEU A 2 20.96 -9.19 15.14
C LEU A 2 19.59 -8.59 15.45
N SER A 3 19.50 -7.56 16.31
CA SER A 3 18.17 -7.09 16.70
C SER A 3 18.07 -5.64 17.20
N VAL A 4 19.14 -4.84 17.19
CA VAL A 4 19.04 -3.45 17.68
C VAL A 4 19.61 -2.44 16.68
N SER A 5 20.64 -2.81 15.91
CA SER A 5 21.28 -1.89 14.95
C SER A 5 20.43 -1.57 13.72
N LEU A 6 19.56 -2.47 13.25
CA LEU A 6 18.66 -2.17 12.12
C LEU A 6 17.52 -1.21 12.50
N LEU A 7 17.04 -1.29 13.75
CA LEU A 7 16.01 -0.39 14.29
C LEU A 7 16.53 1.05 14.41
N ALA A 8 17.81 1.21 14.80
CA ALA A 8 18.45 2.51 14.92
C ALA A 8 18.64 3.19 13.54
N LEU A 9 18.93 2.42 12.49
CA LEU A 9 19.18 2.97 11.16
C LEU A 9 17.90 3.58 10.53
N CYS A 10 16.71 3.02 10.80
CA CYS A 10 15.45 3.63 10.36
C CYS A 10 15.11 4.93 11.10
N LEU A 11 15.52 5.07 12.37
CA LEU A 11 15.23 6.26 13.18
C LEU A 11 16.25 7.39 12.96
N LEU A 12 17.51 7.06 12.63
CA LEU A 12 18.59 8.04 12.51
C LEU A 12 18.56 8.86 11.21
N ILE A 13 17.92 8.36 10.14
CA ILE A 13 17.76 9.14 8.89
C ILE A 13 16.69 10.24 9.04
N LEU A 14 15.91 10.21 10.12
CA LEU A 14 14.85 11.19 10.44
C LEU A 14 15.31 12.31 11.40
N GLY A 15 16.53 12.27 11.93
CA GLY A 15 17.00 13.13 13.02
C GLY A 15 18.20 14.01 12.66
N GLY A 16 18.10 14.82 11.61
CA GLY A 16 19.05 15.92 11.37
C GLY A 16 18.71 17.12 12.25
N ILE A 17 19.42 17.29 13.37
CA ILE A 17 19.34 18.44 14.26
C ILE A 17 20.35 19.49 13.77
N SER A 18 19.91 20.74 13.55
CA SER A 18 20.77 21.89 13.82
C SER A 18 19.93 23.03 14.42
N GLU A 19 20.31 23.44 15.62
CA GLU A 19 19.72 24.55 16.38
C GLU A 19 20.17 25.93 15.84
N GLU A 20 19.23 26.88 16.03
CA GLU A 20 19.33 28.34 16.24
C GLU A 20 20.13 29.25 15.30
N ASN A 21 19.44 30.27 14.77
CA ASN A 21 19.69 31.63 15.24
C ASN A 21 18.47 32.55 15.09
N GLU A 22 18.23 33.37 16.13
CA GLU A 22 17.22 34.44 16.20
C GLU A 22 17.50 35.57 15.20
N GLY A 23 16.41 36.17 14.69
CA GLY A 23 16.46 37.39 13.91
C GLY A 23 15.06 37.95 13.67
N THR A 24 14.62 38.85 14.57
CA THR A 24 13.38 39.61 14.47
C THR A 24 13.39 40.57 13.28
N THR A 25 12.40 40.51 12.38
CA THR A 25 11.79 41.73 11.81
C THR A 25 10.41 41.49 11.17
N SER A 26 9.54 42.44 11.49
CA SER A 26 8.16 42.69 11.04
C SER A 26 7.93 42.64 9.52
N SER A 27 6.89 41.92 9.07
CA SER A 27 5.80 42.50 8.25
C SER A 27 4.69 41.49 7.97
N THR A 28 3.47 41.95 8.17
CA THR A 28 2.16 41.49 7.71
C THR A 28 2.16 40.51 6.53
N GLU A 29 1.97 39.22 6.79
CA GLU A 29 1.48 38.27 5.79
C GLU A 29 0.18 37.63 6.27
N ALA A 30 -0.84 37.75 5.41
CA ALA A 30 -2.15 37.19 5.62
C ALA A 30 -2.05 35.68 5.85
N ARG A 31 -2.31 35.28 7.09
CA ARG A 31 -2.40 33.88 7.50
C ARG A 31 -3.61 33.26 6.81
N LEU A 32 -3.40 32.69 5.62
CA LEU A 32 -4.27 31.63 5.10
C LEU A 32 -4.30 30.56 6.17
N ALA A 33 -5.41 30.47 6.90
CA ALA A 33 -5.63 29.42 7.86
C ALA A 33 -5.61 28.10 7.10
N GLU A 34 -4.49 27.39 7.18
CA GLU A 34 -4.39 26.01 6.76
C GLU A 34 -5.43 25.23 7.58
N THR A 35 -6.57 24.95 6.95
CA THR A 35 -7.65 24.19 7.58
C THR A 35 -7.12 22.81 7.91
N ARG A 36 -6.73 22.62 9.17
CA ARG A 36 -6.22 21.33 9.65
C ARG A 36 -7.30 20.26 9.37
N PRO A 37 -6.98 19.20 8.63
CA PRO A 37 -7.96 18.19 8.28
C PRO A 37 -8.56 17.55 9.54
N THR A 38 -9.89 17.47 9.59
CA THR A 38 -10.62 16.94 10.74
C THR A 38 -10.63 15.40 10.70
N PRO A 39 -10.40 14.71 11.83
CA PRO A 39 -10.47 13.26 11.89
C PRO A 39 -11.85 12.70 11.48
N SER A 40 -11.86 11.62 10.71
CA SER A 40 -13.09 10.93 10.30
C SER A 40 -13.78 10.26 11.49
N SER A 41 -15.04 10.60 11.75
CA SER A 41 -15.83 10.01 12.85
C SER A 41 -16.52 8.68 12.48
N SER A 42 -16.70 8.39 11.18
CA SER A 42 -17.56 7.32 10.66
C SER A 42 -16.83 6.31 9.75
N GLY A 43 -15.50 6.35 9.69
CA GLY A 43 -14.70 5.39 8.93
C GLY A 43 -14.76 3.95 9.46
N PRO A 44 -14.34 2.95 8.65
CA PRO A 44 -14.17 1.59 9.14
C PRO A 44 -13.16 1.54 10.30
N SER A 45 -13.35 0.56 11.18
CA SER A 45 -12.46 0.26 12.30
C SER A 45 -11.95 -1.16 12.15
N PHE A 46 -10.65 -1.34 12.37
CA PHE A 46 -9.98 -2.63 12.25
C PHE A 46 -9.27 -2.96 13.56
N ASN A 47 -9.27 -4.24 13.93
CA ASN A 47 -8.55 -4.74 15.09
C ASN A 47 -7.12 -5.17 14.71
N TYR A 48 -6.33 -4.22 14.19
CA TYR A 48 -4.91 -4.44 13.92
C TYR A 48 -4.09 -3.45 14.72
N SER A 49 -2.97 -3.89 15.29
CA SER A 49 -2.08 -3.05 16.10
C SER A 49 -1.57 -1.81 15.35
N GLU A 50 -1.39 -1.94 14.03
CA GLU A 50 -0.93 -0.86 13.17
C GLU A 50 -2.04 0.08 12.70
N THR A 51 -3.32 -0.21 12.97
CA THR A 51 -4.43 0.72 12.71
C THR A 51 -4.50 1.76 13.83
N ASN A 52 -3.49 2.62 13.86
CA ASN A 52 -3.29 3.67 14.85
C ASN A 52 -3.13 5.04 14.17
N PRO A 53 -3.96 6.06 14.49
CA PRO A 53 -3.84 7.41 13.93
C PRO A 53 -2.46 8.07 14.09
N ALA A 54 -1.65 7.66 15.07
CA ALA A 54 -0.27 8.13 15.22
C ALA A 54 0.65 7.68 14.07
N LEU A 55 0.31 6.58 13.38
CA LEU A 55 1.06 6.02 12.25
C LEU A 55 0.55 6.52 10.89
N GLN A 56 -0.48 7.37 10.87
CA GLN A 56 -1.20 7.71 9.64
C GLN A 56 -0.32 8.34 8.54
N LYS A 57 0.80 8.99 8.89
CA LYS A 57 1.78 9.52 7.93
C LYS A 57 2.43 8.45 7.05
N TYR A 58 2.37 7.18 7.46
CA TYR A 58 2.87 6.02 6.73
C TYR A 58 1.74 5.20 6.10
N GLN A 59 0.51 5.72 6.01
CA GLN A 59 -0.66 4.93 5.61
C GLN A 59 -1.52 5.64 4.57
N ASP A 60 -0.94 6.60 3.83
CA ASP A 60 -1.69 7.38 2.84
C ASP A 60 -1.94 6.56 1.56
N ALA A 61 -3.10 5.90 1.56
CA ALA A 61 -3.54 5.08 0.44
C ALA A 61 -3.84 5.94 -0.78
N TRP A 62 -4.46 7.11 -0.61
CA TRP A 62 -4.82 7.99 -1.73
C TRP A 62 -3.57 8.45 -2.49
N LYS A 63 -2.56 8.92 -1.76
CA LYS A 63 -1.27 9.32 -2.34
C LYS A 63 -0.62 8.17 -3.11
N PHE A 64 -0.64 6.96 -2.57
CA PHE A 64 -0.04 5.80 -3.23
C PHE A 64 -0.80 5.42 -4.51
N VAL A 65 -2.11 5.16 -4.42
CA VAL A 65 -2.89 4.58 -5.54
C VAL A 65 -3.18 5.54 -6.68
N THR A 66 -2.92 6.84 -6.50
CA THR A 66 -3.11 7.87 -7.54
C THR A 66 -1.82 8.28 -8.25
N SER A 67 -0.70 7.59 -7.98
CA SER A 67 0.53 7.72 -8.74
C SER A 67 0.31 7.37 -10.21
N ASN A 68 1.00 8.08 -11.10
CA ASN A 68 1.00 7.80 -12.55
C ASN A 68 1.86 6.59 -12.93
N GLN A 69 2.51 5.95 -11.96
CA GLN A 69 3.35 4.79 -12.17
C GLN A 69 2.52 3.50 -12.13
N SER A 70 2.96 2.48 -12.87
CA SER A 70 2.44 1.12 -12.69
C SER A 70 2.89 0.55 -11.34
N PHE A 71 2.01 -0.24 -10.73
CA PHE A 71 2.21 -0.93 -9.46
C PHE A 71 2.40 -2.41 -9.73
N LEU A 72 3.44 -3.01 -9.19
CA LEU A 72 3.73 -4.44 -9.32
C LEU A 72 3.53 -5.09 -7.96
N MET A 73 2.75 -6.18 -7.92
CA MET A 73 2.62 -6.96 -6.70
C MET A 73 3.87 -7.83 -6.58
N LYS A 74 4.73 -7.55 -5.60
CA LYS A 74 5.93 -8.33 -5.33
C LYS A 74 5.57 -9.60 -4.56
N TYR A 75 4.77 -9.46 -3.51
CA TYR A 75 4.36 -10.55 -2.63
C TYR A 75 2.87 -10.54 -2.31
N ARG A 76 2.36 -11.72 -1.99
CA ARG A 76 1.15 -11.90 -1.19
C ARG A 76 1.24 -13.19 -0.37
N ASN A 77 0.31 -13.39 0.56
CA ASN A 77 0.25 -14.62 1.35
C ASN A 77 -1.06 -15.42 1.26
N PHE A 78 -1.92 -15.11 0.30
CA PHE A 78 -3.21 -15.76 0.08
C PHE A 78 -3.40 -16.10 -1.41
N ASN A 79 -4.54 -16.72 -1.78
CA ASN A 79 -4.82 -17.21 -3.13
C ASN A 79 -3.84 -18.30 -3.63
N THR A 80 -3.50 -19.21 -2.73
CA THR A 80 -2.69 -20.39 -3.02
C THR A 80 -3.55 -21.52 -3.58
N ASN A 81 -2.98 -22.39 -4.42
CA ASN A 81 -3.58 -23.69 -4.69
C ASN A 81 -3.44 -24.62 -3.44
N PRO A 82 -4.04 -25.83 -3.42
CA PRO A 82 -3.92 -26.75 -2.28
C PRO A 82 -2.47 -27.14 -1.91
N ALA A 83 -1.52 -27.01 -2.83
CA ALA A 83 -0.09 -27.25 -2.60
C ALA A 83 0.68 -25.98 -2.17
N GLY A 84 0.01 -24.85 -1.93
CA GLY A 84 0.63 -23.58 -1.53
C GLY A 84 1.20 -22.76 -2.69
N ALA A 85 1.13 -23.23 -3.93
CA ALA A 85 1.73 -22.58 -5.09
C ALA A 85 0.87 -21.43 -5.65
N ASN A 86 1.53 -20.52 -6.37
CA ASN A 86 0.90 -19.39 -7.03
C ASN A 86 0.04 -19.84 -8.21
N THR A 87 -1.22 -19.39 -8.25
CA THR A 87 -2.12 -19.57 -9.40
C THR A 87 -2.03 -18.41 -10.39
N THR A 88 -1.46 -17.27 -9.96
CA THR A 88 -1.28 -16.06 -10.76
C THR A 88 0.09 -15.44 -10.48
N SER A 89 0.74 -14.93 -11.53
CA SER A 89 2.01 -14.20 -11.45
C SER A 89 1.92 -12.90 -12.26
N CYS A 90 2.96 -12.08 -12.23
CA CYS A 90 3.10 -10.84 -12.98
C CYS A 90 1.93 -9.87 -12.76
N VAL A 91 1.42 -9.81 -11.52
CA VAL A 91 0.28 -8.97 -11.19
C VAL A 91 0.72 -7.51 -11.25
N ASN A 92 0.06 -6.74 -12.10
CA ASN A 92 0.33 -5.34 -12.35
C ASN A 92 -0.98 -4.55 -12.26
N ALA A 93 -0.94 -3.35 -11.71
CA ALA A 93 -2.04 -2.39 -11.77
C ALA A 93 -1.55 -1.08 -12.39
N THR A 94 -2.39 -0.47 -13.23
CA THR A 94 -2.15 0.87 -13.77
C THR A 94 -3.39 1.71 -13.57
N MET A 95 -3.23 2.93 -13.06
CA MET A 95 -4.34 3.87 -12.93
C MET A 95 -4.84 4.30 -14.30
N ILE A 96 -6.15 4.19 -14.52
CA ILE A 96 -6.80 4.64 -15.77
C ILE A 96 -7.69 5.86 -15.56
N TYR A 97 -8.21 6.08 -14.36
CA TYR A 97 -9.02 7.25 -14.02
C TYR A 97 -8.98 7.53 -12.52
N LYS A 98 -9.09 8.82 -12.14
CA LYS A 98 -9.33 9.25 -10.77
C LYS A 98 -10.30 10.42 -10.72
N ASN A 99 -11.01 10.53 -9.59
CA ASN A 99 -11.83 11.66 -9.23
C ASN A 99 -11.41 12.14 -7.84
N GLU A 100 -10.76 13.31 -7.79
CA GLU A 100 -10.24 13.91 -6.55
C GLU A 100 -11.37 14.23 -5.57
N THR A 101 -12.53 14.69 -6.05
CA THR A 101 -13.66 15.07 -5.20
C THR A 101 -14.21 13.87 -4.44
N THR A 102 -14.47 12.77 -5.15
CA THR A 102 -15.06 11.56 -4.55
C THR A 102 -14.02 10.59 -4.00
N HIS A 103 -12.74 10.86 -4.22
CA HIS A 103 -11.62 9.95 -3.93
C HIS A 103 -11.84 8.56 -4.54
N TYR A 104 -12.38 8.56 -5.75
CA TYR A 104 -12.57 7.39 -6.56
C TYR A 104 -11.36 7.19 -7.47
N VAL A 105 -10.88 5.96 -7.59
CA VAL A 105 -9.83 5.59 -8.53
C VAL A 105 -10.20 4.30 -9.22
N LEU A 106 -9.89 4.22 -10.51
CA LEU A 106 -10.09 3.04 -11.34
C LEU A 106 -8.73 2.59 -11.85
N HIS A 107 -8.42 1.33 -11.61
CA HIS A 107 -7.20 0.67 -12.09
C HIS A 107 -7.56 -0.41 -13.10
N ASN A 108 -6.73 -0.57 -14.11
CA ASN A 108 -6.67 -1.78 -14.91
C ASN A 108 -5.64 -2.72 -14.27
N VAL A 109 -6.07 -3.92 -13.88
CA VAL A 109 -5.23 -4.94 -13.26
C VAL A 109 -4.98 -6.05 -14.27
N THR A 110 -3.72 -6.40 -14.49
CA THR A 110 -3.32 -7.53 -15.31
C THR A 110 -2.60 -8.59 -14.49
N TYR A 111 -2.67 -9.85 -14.92
CA TYR A 111 -1.92 -10.94 -14.33
C TYR A 111 -1.70 -12.07 -15.34
N LEU A 112 -0.59 -12.79 -15.20
CA LEU A 112 -0.35 -14.06 -15.87
C LEU A 112 -1.04 -15.18 -15.11
N ASN A 113 -1.98 -15.87 -15.74
CA ASN A 113 -2.56 -17.09 -15.20
C ASN A 113 -1.55 -18.24 -15.38
N MET A 114 -1.11 -18.84 -14.27
CA MET A 114 -0.07 -19.88 -14.32
C MET A 114 -0.59 -21.23 -14.83
N THR A 115 -1.90 -21.45 -14.85
CA THR A 115 -2.53 -22.66 -15.36
C THR A 115 -2.72 -22.60 -16.88
N SER A 116 -3.23 -21.49 -17.41
CA SER A 116 -3.44 -21.33 -18.86
C SER A 116 -2.26 -20.71 -19.59
N ASN A 117 -1.27 -20.16 -18.87
CA ASN A 117 -0.17 -19.37 -19.42
C ASN A 117 -0.63 -18.19 -20.29
N MET A 118 -1.76 -17.59 -19.94
CA MET A 118 -2.33 -16.43 -20.63
C MET A 118 -2.39 -15.22 -19.69
N THR A 119 -2.06 -14.06 -20.23
CA THR A 119 -2.28 -12.77 -19.54
C THR A 119 -3.76 -12.42 -19.59
N SER A 120 -4.34 -12.18 -18.42
CA SER A 120 -5.72 -11.71 -18.26
C SER A 120 -5.71 -10.29 -17.71
N ALA A 121 -6.78 -9.54 -17.96
CA ALA A 121 -6.95 -8.18 -17.49
C ALA A 121 -8.38 -7.96 -16.99
N PHE A 122 -8.53 -7.12 -15.97
CA PHE A 122 -9.83 -6.67 -15.48
C PHE A 122 -9.72 -5.29 -14.82
N ASN A 123 -10.83 -4.57 -14.81
CA ASN A 123 -10.90 -3.28 -14.13
C ASN A 123 -11.30 -3.48 -12.66
N LYS A 124 -10.61 -2.77 -11.77
CA LYS A 124 -10.91 -2.72 -10.35
C LYS A 124 -11.05 -1.27 -9.91
N SER A 125 -12.21 -0.95 -9.36
CA SER A 125 -12.50 0.38 -8.84
C SER A 125 -12.30 0.44 -7.34
N TYR A 126 -11.98 1.62 -6.83
CA TYR A 126 -11.82 1.86 -5.40
C TYR A 126 -12.43 3.20 -5.03
N ILE A 127 -13.17 3.23 -3.92
CA ILE A 127 -13.42 4.46 -3.16
C ILE A 127 -12.44 4.45 -1.99
N VAL A 128 -11.62 5.49 -1.85
CA VAL A 128 -10.60 5.56 -0.80
C VAL A 128 -11.18 6.27 0.43
N LEU A 129 -11.17 5.56 1.55
CA LEU A 129 -11.80 5.97 2.79
C LEU A 129 -10.74 6.25 3.87
N SER A 130 -11.11 7.09 4.83
CA SER A 130 -10.38 7.23 6.08
C SER A 130 -10.92 6.24 7.10
N SER A 131 -10.04 5.55 7.80
CA SER A 131 -10.39 4.80 9.01
C SER A 131 -10.95 5.75 10.08
N LYS A 132 -11.66 5.20 11.06
CA LYS A 132 -12.13 5.99 12.20
C LYS A 132 -10.96 6.69 12.90
N ASN A 133 -11.11 7.97 13.19
CA ASN A 133 -10.15 8.89 13.81
C ASN A 133 -8.91 9.24 12.95
N TYR A 134 -8.89 8.88 11.67
CA TYR A 134 -7.83 9.28 10.75
C TYR A 134 -8.17 10.57 10.02
N THR A 135 -7.17 11.40 9.72
CA THR A 135 -7.33 12.59 8.86
C THR A 135 -6.94 12.31 7.41
N ILE A 136 -6.17 11.26 7.17
CA ILE A 136 -5.79 10.79 5.82
C ILE A 136 -6.65 9.62 5.38
N ARG A 137 -6.63 9.32 4.08
CA ARG A 137 -7.38 8.20 3.50
C ARG A 137 -6.47 6.99 3.37
N ASN A 138 -6.70 6.00 4.23
CA ASN A 138 -5.81 4.86 4.41
C ASN A 138 -6.45 3.50 4.05
N VAL A 139 -7.65 3.49 3.48
CA VAL A 139 -8.39 2.26 3.19
C VAL A 139 -8.92 2.30 1.78
N LEU A 140 -8.66 1.27 0.99
CA LEU A 140 -9.37 1.08 -0.27
C LEU A 140 -10.63 0.25 -0.01
N ASN A 141 -11.78 0.75 -0.44
CA ASN A 141 -12.99 -0.05 -0.61
C ASN A 141 -13.11 -0.44 -2.08
N GLY A 142 -12.65 -1.64 -2.41
CA GLY A 142 -12.41 -2.09 -3.78
C GLY A 142 -13.51 -2.99 -4.33
N THR A 143 -13.95 -2.74 -5.56
CA THR A 143 -14.95 -3.54 -6.27
C THR A 143 -14.39 -3.99 -7.61
N VAL A 144 -14.51 -5.29 -7.92
CA VAL A 144 -14.15 -5.82 -9.23
C VAL A 144 -15.28 -5.54 -10.21
N ALA A 145 -14.97 -5.02 -11.39
CA ALA A 145 -15.98 -4.74 -12.42
C ALA A 145 -16.80 -5.99 -12.75
N GLY A 146 -18.12 -5.83 -12.84
CA GLY A 146 -19.05 -6.94 -13.05
C GLY A 146 -19.40 -7.73 -11.79
N THR A 147 -18.89 -7.34 -10.62
CA THR A 147 -19.26 -7.93 -9.32
C THR A 147 -19.91 -6.89 -8.41
N ASN A 148 -20.81 -7.35 -7.53
CA ASN A 148 -21.45 -6.51 -6.50
C ASN A 148 -20.78 -6.64 -5.12
N ARG A 149 -19.57 -7.21 -5.06
CA ARG A 149 -18.86 -7.44 -3.80
C ARG A 149 -17.72 -6.46 -3.67
N SER A 150 -17.70 -5.74 -2.56
CA SER A 150 -16.60 -4.87 -2.19
C SER A 150 -15.75 -5.51 -1.10
N GLU A 151 -14.44 -5.29 -1.17
CA GLU A 151 -13.46 -5.74 -0.20
C GLU A 151 -12.66 -4.55 0.34
N LEU A 152 -12.30 -4.60 1.62
CA LEU A 152 -11.54 -3.57 2.30
C LEU A 152 -10.05 -3.90 2.33
N TYR A 153 -9.25 -2.91 1.99
CA TYR A 153 -7.80 -2.99 1.94
C TYR A 153 -7.16 -1.85 2.74
N PRO A 154 -7.08 -1.97 4.07
CA PRO A 154 -6.38 -0.99 4.88
C PRO A 154 -4.87 -1.04 4.63
N PHE A 155 -4.27 0.13 4.48
CA PHE A 155 -2.82 0.29 4.33
C PHE A 155 -2.17 0.15 5.69
N ALA A 156 -1.29 -0.85 5.80
CA ALA A 156 -0.48 -1.07 7.00
C ALA A 156 0.74 -0.14 6.98
N PHE A 157 1.37 0.01 5.81
CA PHE A 157 2.51 0.89 5.58
C PHE A 157 2.58 1.29 4.10
N ALA A 158 3.02 2.50 3.82
CA ALA A 158 3.37 2.99 2.50
C ALA A 158 4.42 4.09 2.59
N ASP A 159 5.36 4.05 1.65
CA ASP A 159 6.37 5.08 1.43
C ASP A 159 6.40 5.49 -0.05
N GLU A 160 7.50 6.12 -0.48
CA GLU A 160 7.67 6.58 -1.85
C GLU A 160 7.96 5.47 -2.88
N ASN A 161 8.26 4.24 -2.43
CA ASN A 161 8.68 3.12 -3.27
C ASN A 161 7.67 1.96 -3.23
N CYS A 162 7.01 1.74 -2.10
CA CYS A 162 6.21 0.54 -1.85
C CYS A 162 5.08 0.74 -0.83
N ALA A 163 4.17 -0.24 -0.78
CA ALA A 163 3.10 -0.33 0.19
C ALA A 163 2.86 -1.78 0.64
N VAL A 164 2.60 -1.95 1.93
CA VAL A 164 2.09 -3.18 2.54
C VAL A 164 0.62 -2.97 2.85
N ILE A 165 -0.23 -3.78 2.22
CA ILE A 165 -1.68 -3.61 2.22
C ILE A 165 -2.31 -4.87 2.78
N ARG A 166 -3.27 -4.74 3.71
CA ARG A 166 -4.06 -5.87 4.20
C ARG A 166 -5.13 -6.25 3.19
N LYS A 167 -5.47 -7.54 3.10
CA LYS A 167 -6.75 -8.00 2.52
C LYS A 167 -7.69 -8.34 3.67
N HIS A 168 -8.42 -7.35 4.18
CA HIS A 168 -9.19 -7.49 5.43
C HIS A 168 -10.23 -8.62 5.33
N ASN A 169 -11.00 -8.68 4.25
CA ASN A 169 -11.98 -9.75 4.02
C ASN A 169 -11.37 -11.15 3.84
N GLY A 170 -10.06 -11.24 3.58
CA GLY A 170 -9.31 -12.50 3.52
C GLY A 170 -8.58 -12.83 4.82
N SER A 171 -8.75 -12.02 5.86
CA SER A 171 -8.09 -12.18 7.16
C SER A 171 -9.07 -12.68 8.22
N ASN A 172 -8.53 -13.30 9.27
CA ASN A 172 -9.21 -13.66 10.51
C ASN A 172 -8.23 -13.50 11.68
N ASP A 173 -8.61 -14.00 12.87
CA ASP A 173 -7.83 -13.84 14.10
C ASP A 173 -6.46 -14.54 14.07
N THR A 174 -6.29 -15.59 13.26
CA THR A 174 -5.04 -16.38 13.17
C THR A 174 -4.31 -16.18 11.84
N PHE A 175 -5.01 -15.70 10.82
CA PHE A 175 -4.50 -15.50 9.49
C PHE A 175 -4.68 -14.05 9.04
N HIS A 176 -3.58 -13.36 8.78
CA HIS A 176 -3.59 -11.99 8.32
C HIS A 176 -3.09 -11.92 6.89
N ALA A 177 -4.03 -11.72 5.96
CA ALA A 177 -3.77 -11.64 4.53
C ALA A 177 -3.18 -10.28 4.15
N CYS A 178 -2.14 -10.29 3.34
CA CYS A 178 -1.42 -9.11 2.90
C CYS A 178 -0.97 -9.20 1.44
N GLU A 179 -0.73 -8.03 0.87
CA GLU A 179 -0.07 -7.80 -0.40
C GLU A 179 1.08 -6.80 -0.19
N LEU A 180 2.20 -6.98 -0.89
CA LEU A 180 3.25 -5.98 -1.01
C LEU A 180 3.27 -5.48 -2.46
N TRP A 181 2.99 -4.20 -2.63
CA TRP A 181 3.02 -3.51 -3.92
C TRP A 181 4.21 -2.58 -4.00
N VAL A 182 4.83 -2.49 -5.17
CA VAL A 182 5.97 -1.62 -5.45
C VAL A 182 5.70 -0.84 -6.72
N TYR A 183 6.20 0.38 -6.81
CA TYR A 183 6.21 1.07 -8.10
C TYR A 183 7.16 0.37 -9.06
N ALA A 184 6.79 0.29 -10.34
CA ALA A 184 7.63 -0.33 -11.37
C ALA A 184 9.03 0.30 -11.46
N SER A 185 9.15 1.62 -11.26
CA SER A 185 10.44 2.33 -11.21
C SER A 185 11.33 1.97 -10.01
N SER A 186 10.75 1.35 -8.99
CA SER A 186 11.39 1.08 -7.70
C SER A 186 11.71 -0.40 -7.49
N MET A 187 11.49 -1.24 -8.51
CA MET A 187 11.77 -2.68 -8.47
C MET A 187 13.21 -3.04 -8.10
N ASN A 188 14.17 -2.20 -8.48
CA ASN A 188 15.61 -2.44 -8.24
C ASN A 188 16.15 -1.63 -7.05
N LYS A 189 15.28 -0.96 -6.29
CA LYS A 189 15.68 -0.21 -5.09
C LYS A 189 15.70 -1.11 -3.86
N ASP A 190 16.31 -0.61 -2.78
CA ASP A 190 16.12 -1.23 -1.48
C ASP A 190 14.68 -1.04 -1.00
N LEU A 191 14.06 -2.15 -0.60
CA LEU A 191 12.68 -2.23 -0.13
C LEU A 191 12.61 -2.79 1.30
N SER A 192 13.74 -2.75 2.02
CA SER A 192 13.93 -3.32 3.36
C SER A 192 12.81 -2.94 4.34
N CYS A 193 12.33 -1.70 4.32
CA CYS A 193 11.21 -1.25 5.15
C CYS A 193 9.91 -2.02 4.85
N CYS A 194 9.45 -2.07 3.59
CA CYS A 194 8.24 -2.80 3.24
C CYS A 194 8.40 -4.32 3.42
N ASP A 195 9.58 -4.86 3.10
CA ASP A 195 9.88 -6.28 3.28
C ASP A 195 9.79 -6.65 4.78
N PHE A 196 10.39 -5.83 5.67
CA PHE A 196 10.31 -5.99 7.11
C PHE A 196 8.87 -5.87 7.63
N VAL A 197 8.13 -4.84 7.22
CA VAL A 197 6.74 -4.64 7.66
C VAL A 197 5.84 -5.79 7.21
N PHE A 198 6.02 -6.29 5.99
CA PHE A 198 5.28 -7.47 5.52
C PHE A 198 5.57 -8.70 6.39
N ASP A 199 6.84 -9.00 6.65
CA ASP A 199 7.23 -10.18 7.45
C ASP A 199 6.89 -10.06 8.95
N LEU A 200 6.73 -8.82 9.42
CA LEU A 200 6.28 -8.51 10.78
C LEU A 200 4.78 -8.71 10.93
N LEU A 201 3.98 -8.19 9.99
CA LEU A 201 2.54 -8.06 10.16
C LEU A 201 1.72 -9.22 9.56
N CYS A 202 2.23 -9.88 8.53
CA CYS A 202 1.49 -10.84 7.74
C CYS A 202 1.75 -12.27 8.23
N THR A 203 0.75 -13.15 8.12
CA THR A 203 0.94 -14.54 8.54
C THR A 203 2.07 -15.19 7.75
N ARG A 204 3.03 -15.74 8.49
CA ARG A 204 4.24 -16.38 7.99
C ARG A 204 3.97 -17.77 7.44
N GLY A 205 4.93 -18.34 6.73
CA GLY A 205 4.84 -19.68 6.13
C GLY A 205 4.21 -19.71 4.73
N TYR A 206 3.59 -18.60 4.30
CA TYR A 206 2.93 -18.47 3.01
C TYR A 206 3.38 -17.19 2.31
N LYS A 207 4.66 -17.00 1.96
CA LYS A 207 5.10 -15.81 1.20
C LYS A 207 5.25 -16.16 -0.26
N GLN A 208 4.29 -15.77 -1.08
CA GLN A 208 4.28 -16.05 -2.51
C GLN A 208 4.90 -14.90 -3.29
N ILE A 209 5.91 -15.19 -4.12
CA ILE A 209 6.51 -14.24 -5.04
C ILE A 209 5.63 -14.14 -6.28
N THR A 210 4.93 -13.03 -6.44
CA THR A 210 4.01 -12.80 -7.55
C THR A 210 4.67 -12.08 -8.72
N TYR A 211 5.83 -11.45 -8.51
CA TYR A 211 6.59 -10.83 -9.59
C TYR A 211 8.02 -11.37 -9.63
N ASP A 212 8.35 -12.04 -10.71
CA ASP A 212 9.69 -12.49 -11.05
C ASP A 212 10.11 -11.76 -12.34
N PRO A 213 11.16 -10.91 -12.32
CA PRO A 213 11.61 -10.17 -13.50
C PRO A 213 11.92 -11.06 -14.71
N GLU A 214 12.40 -12.29 -14.51
CA GLU A 214 12.74 -13.19 -15.61
C GLU A 214 11.48 -13.79 -16.25
N LEU A 215 10.44 -14.02 -15.46
CA LEU A 215 9.14 -14.48 -15.94
C LEU A 215 8.28 -13.34 -16.53
N CYS A 216 8.34 -12.16 -15.90
CA CYS A 216 7.37 -11.09 -16.09
C CYS A 216 7.82 -9.98 -17.06
N LYS A 217 9.09 -9.97 -17.50
CA LYS A 217 9.51 -9.09 -18.60
C LYS A 217 8.79 -9.52 -19.88
N PRO A 218 8.26 -8.57 -20.69
CA PRO A 218 7.77 -8.90 -22.02
C PRO A 218 8.88 -9.59 -22.81
N LYS A 219 8.60 -10.76 -23.39
CA LYS A 219 9.53 -11.37 -24.36
C LYS A 219 9.72 -10.34 -25.47
N ARG A 220 10.97 -9.97 -25.76
CA ARG A 220 11.29 -9.17 -26.95
C ARG A 220 10.85 -10.00 -28.15
N THR A 221 9.75 -9.59 -28.78
CA THR A 221 9.32 -10.04 -30.11
C THR A 221 10.09 -9.28 -31.18
#